data_AF-A0A3A8M6E8-F1
#
_entry.id   AF-A0A3A8M6E8-F1
#
_cell.length_a   1.000
_cell.length_b   1.000
_cell.length_c   1.000
_cell.angle_alpha   90.00
_cell.angle_beta   90.00
_cell.angle_gamma   90.00
#
_symmetry.space_group_name_H-M   'P 1'
#
loop_
_entity.id
_entity.type
_entity.pdbx_description
1 polymer ?
#
loop_
_entity_poly.entity_id
_entity_poly.type
_entity_poly.pdbx_seq_one_letter_code
_entity_poly.pdbx_strand_id
1 'polypeptide(L)'
;AQEMRRPFDLRRGPLVRAVLFKLTEREHILVVNMHHIVSDGWSLGVLVREVSALYAAFAEGRPSPLPELPVQYADYAAWQRRTLSG
;
A
#
# COMPACT_ATOMS: atom_id res chain seq x y z
N ALA A 1 9.99 -10.16 -13.23
CA ALA A 1 9.86 -9.14 -14.31
C ALA A 1 8.43 -9.04 -14.87
N GLN A 2 7.74 -10.15 -15.16
CA GLN A 2 6.40 -10.13 -15.77
C GLN A 2 5.37 -9.37 -14.92
N GLU A 3 5.36 -9.57 -13.59
CA GLU A 3 4.42 -8.88 -12.70
C GLU A 3 4.60 -7.36 -12.68
N MET A 4 5.83 -6.86 -12.84
CA MET A 4 6.12 -5.42 -12.89
C MET A 4 5.61 -4.76 -14.18
N ARG A 5 5.50 -5.55 -15.26
CA ARG A 5 5.04 -5.09 -16.57
C ARG A 5 3.56 -5.34 -16.81
N ARG A 6 2.89 -6.09 -15.93
CA ARG A 6 1.46 -6.35 -16.05
C ARG A 6 0.72 -5.04 -15.75
N PRO A 7 -0.07 -4.50 -16.69
CA PRO A 7 -0.82 -3.27 -16.44
C PRO A 7 -1.88 -3.47 -15.35
N PHE A 8 -2.38 -2.37 -14.83
CA PHE A 8 -3.53 -2.33 -13.93
C PHE A 8 -4.77 -1.89 -14.72
N ASP A 9 -5.91 -2.52 -14.48
CA ASP A 9 -7.20 -1.98 -14.91
C ASP A 9 -7.67 -0.96 -13.87
N LEU A 10 -7.59 0.33 -14.19
CA LEU A 10 -7.95 1.40 -13.26
C LEU A 10 -9.43 1.39 -12.85
N ARG A 11 -10.28 0.71 -13.62
CA ARG A 11 -11.70 0.56 -13.30
C ARG A 11 -11.97 -0.63 -12.39
N ARG A 12 -11.03 -1.57 -12.29
CA ARG A 12 -11.19 -2.84 -11.59
C ARG A 12 -9.96 -3.11 -10.72
N GLY A 13 -10.10 -2.78 -9.43
CA GLY A 13 -9.08 -3.06 -8.43
C GLY A 13 -8.86 -4.56 -8.18
N PRO A 14 -7.84 -4.92 -7.38
CA PRO A 14 -6.95 -4.01 -6.63
C PRO A 14 -5.83 -3.36 -7.48
N LEU A 15 -5.47 -2.12 -7.15
CA LEU A 15 -4.38 -1.35 -7.79
C LEU A 15 -3.02 -1.50 -7.08
N VAL A 16 -2.96 -2.47 -6.16
CA VAL A 16 -1.77 -2.89 -5.43
C VAL A 16 -1.68 -4.41 -5.56
N ARG A 17 -0.49 -4.91 -5.88
CA ARG A 17 -0.21 -6.35 -5.97
C ARG A 17 1.12 -6.63 -5.29
N ALA A 18 1.20 -7.77 -4.62
CA ALA A 18 2.41 -8.20 -3.92
C ALA A 18 2.76 -9.64 -4.31
N VAL A 19 4.06 -9.91 -4.42
CA VAL A 19 4.60 -11.26 -4.62
C VAL A 19 5.76 -11.45 -3.65
N LEU A 20 5.72 -12.55 -2.89
CA LEU A 20 6.82 -12.97 -2.02
C LEU A 20 7.59 -14.10 -2.72
N PHE A 21 8.83 -13.83 -3.09
CA PHE A 21 9.74 -14.84 -3.59
C PHE A 21 10.51 -15.45 -2.42
N LYS A 22 10.39 -16.75 -2.24
CA LYS A 22 11.23 -17.51 -1.30
C LYS A 22 12.49 -17.97 -2.04
N LEU A 23 13.65 -17.44 -1.66
CA LEU A 23 14.93 -17.85 -2.24
C LEU A 23 15.51 -19.05 -1.49
N THR A 24 15.44 -18.99 -0.16
CA THR A 24 15.83 -20.07 0.75
C THR A 24 14.87 -20.11 1.94
N GLU A 25 15.14 -20.93 2.96
CA GLU A 25 14.35 -20.91 4.19
C GLU A 25 14.41 -19.59 4.95
N ARG A 26 15.51 -18.84 4.83
CA ARG A 26 15.76 -17.62 5.60
C ARG A 26 15.87 -16.36 4.74
N GLU A 27 15.78 -16.50 3.42
CA GLU A 27 15.94 -15.40 2.49
C GLU A 27 14.72 -15.29 1.58
N HIS A 28 14.10 -14.12 1.60
CA HIS A 28 12.89 -13.82 0.85
C HIS A 28 12.97 -12.43 0.25
N ILE A 29 12.33 -12.24 -0.92
CA ILE A 29 12.16 -10.95 -1.55
C ILE A 29 10.66 -10.66 -1.65
N LEU A 30 10.21 -9.61 -0.97
CA LEU A 30 8.86 -9.07 -1.15
C LEU A 30 8.88 -7.98 -2.24
N VAL A 31 8.15 -8.22 -3.32
CA VAL A 31 7.90 -7.22 -4.37
C VAL A 31 6.50 -6.68 -4.19
N VAL A 32 6.37 -5.37 -4.00
CA VAL A 32 5.09 -4.66 -4.00
C VAL A 32 5.05 -3.76 -5.23
N ASN A 33 4.04 -3.94 -6.07
CA ASN A 33 3.77 -3.13 -7.25
C ASN A 33 2.45 -2.39 -7.07
N MET A 34 2.45 -1.09 -7.31
CA MET A 34 1.31 -0.23 -7.05
C MET A 34 1.20 0.83 -8.15
N HIS A 35 -0.03 1.13 -8.57
CA HIS A 35 -0.26 2.17 -9.55
C HIS A 35 -0.16 3.57 -8.92
N HIS A 36 0.53 4.51 -9.58
CA HIS A 36 0.74 5.88 -9.06
C HIS A 36 -0.53 6.67 -8.77
N ILE A 37 -1.68 6.28 -9.33
CA ILE A 37 -2.97 6.91 -9.01
C ILE A 37 -3.39 6.72 -7.55
N VAL A 38 -2.88 5.68 -6.87
CA VAL A 38 -3.13 5.42 -5.44
C VAL A 38 -1.88 5.64 -4.58
N SER A 39 -0.80 6.16 -5.15
CA SER A 39 0.46 6.34 -4.42
C SER A 39 1.43 7.33 -5.06
N ASP A 40 2.12 8.08 -4.22
CA ASP A 40 3.27 8.90 -4.59
C ASP A 40 4.57 8.42 -3.90
N GLY A 41 5.66 9.15 -4.10
CA GLY A 41 6.96 8.84 -3.50
C GLY A 41 6.97 8.89 -1.96
N TRP A 42 6.12 9.74 -1.35
CA TRP A 42 6.01 9.83 0.11
C TRP A 42 5.22 8.65 0.69
N SER A 43 4.11 8.31 0.05
CA SER A 43 3.21 7.23 0.43
C SER A 43 3.92 5.88 0.46
N LEU A 44 4.92 5.67 -0.41
CA LEU A 44 5.72 4.45 -0.38
C LEU A 44 6.54 4.30 0.91
N GLY A 45 7.10 5.40 1.45
CA GLY A 45 7.80 5.39 2.73
C GLY A 45 6.88 5.07 3.90
N VAL A 46 5.64 5.61 3.87
CA VAL A 46 4.59 5.29 4.85
C VAL A 46 4.25 3.80 4.80
N LEU A 47 4.01 3.26 3.59
CA LEU A 47 3.68 1.85 3.40
C LEU A 47 4.76 0.92 3.98
N VAL A 48 6.04 1.17 3.67
CA VAL A 48 7.15 0.35 4.17
C VAL A 48 7.21 0.36 5.69
N ARG A 49 7.08 1.55 6.30
CA ARG A 49 7.08 1.71 7.77
C ARG A 49 5.93 0.95 8.41
N GLU A 50 4.73 1.11 7.88
CA GLU A 50 3.51 0.54 8.47
C GLU A 50 3.44 -0.99 8.28
N VAL A 51 3.81 -1.51 7.12
CA VAL A 51 3.96 -2.95 6.89
C VAL A 51 5.00 -3.55 7.85
N SER A 52 6.12 -2.86 8.10
CA SER A 52 7.13 -3.34 9.05
C SER A 52 6.59 -3.39 10.49
N ALA A 53 5.86 -2.36 10.91
CA ALA A 53 5.25 -2.31 12.24
C ALA A 53 4.17 -3.39 12.42
N LEU A 54 3.31 -3.58 11.42
CA LEU A 54 2.29 -4.62 11.41
C LEU A 54 2.90 -6.02 11.41
N TYR A 55 3.93 -6.25 10.59
CA TYR A 55 4.62 -7.53 10.52
C TYR A 55 5.23 -7.91 11.87
N ALA A 56 5.95 -7.00 12.52
CA ALA A 56 6.52 -7.25 13.84
C ALA A 56 5.45 -7.56 14.90
N ALA A 57 4.36 -6.79 14.94
CA ALA A 57 3.27 -7.03 15.89
C ALA A 57 2.58 -8.38 15.64
N PHE A 58 2.24 -8.69 14.40
CA PHE A 58 1.56 -9.93 14.04
C PHE A 58 2.45 -11.17 14.19
N ALA A 59 3.76 -11.06 13.93
CA ALA A 59 4.72 -12.14 14.17
C ALA A 59 4.80 -12.53 15.65
N GLU A 60 4.49 -11.60 16.56
CA GLU A 60 4.44 -11.81 18.01
C GLU A 60 3.01 -12.10 18.52
N GLY A 61 2.01 -12.21 17.62
CA GLY A 61 0.61 -12.43 18.00
C GLY A 61 -0.07 -11.23 18.66
N ARG A 62 0.50 -10.02 18.54
CA ARG A 62 -0.07 -8.77 19.05
C ARG A 62 -1.00 -8.12 18.01
N PRO A 63 -1.99 -7.32 18.42
CA PRO A 63 -2.85 -6.59 17.49
C PRO A 63 -2.09 -5.47 16.75
N SER A 64 -2.75 -4.85 15.75
CA SER A 64 -2.19 -3.69 15.04
C SER A 64 -1.81 -2.58 16.03
N PRO A 65 -0.57 -2.07 15.98
CA PRO A 65 -0.14 -0.92 16.77
C PRO A 65 -0.49 0.41 16.11
N LEU A 66 -0.99 0.40 14.87
CA LEU A 66 -1.28 1.60 14.10
C LEU A 66 -2.66 2.15 14.48
N PRO A 67 -2.78 3.46 14.72
CA PRO A 67 -4.08 4.09 14.94
C PRO A 67 -4.91 4.06 13.66
N GLU A 68 -6.23 4.09 13.80
CA GLU A 68 -7.12 4.32 12.66
C GLU A 68 -6.87 5.72 12.06
N LEU A 69 -6.90 5.80 10.73
CA LEU A 69 -6.74 7.07 10.04
C LEU A 69 -8.02 7.92 10.22
N PRO A 70 -7.91 9.14 10.77
CA PRO A 70 -9.07 10.01 10.98
C PRO A 70 -9.64 10.56 9.66
N VAL A 71 -8.87 10.47 8.57
CA VAL A 71 -9.23 10.95 7.23
C VAL A 71 -8.82 9.89 6.22
N GLN A 72 -9.75 9.49 5.36
CA GLN A 72 -9.50 8.61 4.22
C GLN A 72 -9.26 9.42 2.96
N TYR A 73 -8.61 8.82 1.95
CA TYR A 73 -8.36 9.51 0.68
C TYR A 73 -9.66 9.93 -0.03
N ALA A 74 -10.76 9.19 0.17
CA ALA A 74 -12.08 9.57 -0.34
C ALA A 74 -12.57 10.90 0.24
N ASP A 75 -12.28 11.16 1.52
CA ASP A 75 -12.62 12.43 2.18
C ASP A 75 -11.81 13.58 1.59
N TYR A 76 -10.51 13.36 1.37
CA TYR A 76 -9.64 14.31 0.69
C TYR A 76 -10.14 14.65 -0.72
N ALA A 77 -10.47 13.62 -1.52
CA ALA A 77 -10.99 13.82 -2.88
C ALA A 77 -12.31 14.60 -2.90
N ALA A 78 -13.21 14.31 -1.95
CA ALA A 78 -14.47 15.03 -1.80
C ALA A 78 -14.25 16.49 -1.40
N TRP A 79 -13.33 16.75 -0.46
CA TRP A 79 -12.93 18.10 -0.07
C TRP A 79 -12.34 18.87 -1.25
N GLN A 80 -11.38 18.29 -1.97
CA GLN A 80 -10.71 18.93 -3.10
C GLN A 80 -11.72 19.32 -4.18
N ARG A 81 -12.65 18.41 -4.52
CA ARG A 81 -13.70 18.69 -5.51
C ARG A 81 -14.57 19.88 -5.09
N ARG A 82 -14.98 19.96 -3.82
CA ARG A 82 -15.79 21.09 -3.33
C ARG A 82 -15.01 22.41 -3.41
N THR A 83 -13.74 22.40 -3.03
CA THR A 83 -12.89 23.60 -2.98
C THR A 83 -12.56 24.15 -4.38
N LEU A 84 -12.40 23.27 -5.37
CA LEU A 84 -12.09 23.67 -6.76
C LEU A 84 -13.33 23.94 -7.61
N SER A 85 -14.54 23.72 -7.07
CA SER A 85 -15.81 24.03 -7.76
C SER A 85 -16.38 25.40 -7.36
N GLY A 86 -15.62 26.21 -6.62
CA GLY A 86 -15.90 27.63 -6.39
C GLY A 86 -15.30 28.50 -7.50
#